data_AF-A0A1Q4E1W9-F1
#
_entry.id   AF-A0A1Q4E1W9-F1
#
_cell.length_a   1.000
_cell.length_b   1.000
_cell.length_c   1.000
_cell.angle_alpha   90.00
_cell.angle_beta   90.00
_cell.angle_gamma   90.00
#
_symmetry.space_group_name_H-M   'P 1'
#
loop_
_entity.id
_entity.type
_entity.pdbx_description
1 polymer ?
#
loop_
_entity_poly.entity_id
_entity_poly.type
_entity_poly.pdbx_seq_one_letter_code
_entity_poly.pdbx_strand_id
1 'polypeptide(L)'
;MMLGGAALAACQPDAAKPVQKAEASEAAPAAPAAAAPASAPLRDWLVGSWSFEASCASDFIAHFAADGSLDNSGEMGGWALAGNTVTETIRERYDAAASDGAEKVNPPETRSYTIERADQDHGTITYQGRKVPMLRC
;
A
#
# COMPACT_ATOMS: atom_id res chain seq x y z
N MET A 1 -39.30 60.73 -24.43
CA MET A 1 -38.64 61.90 -25.05
C MET A 1 -37.33 62.09 -24.30
N MET A 2 -36.19 61.75 -24.92
CA MET A 2 -35.19 62.72 -25.43
C MET A 2 -34.56 63.52 -24.26
N LEU A 3 -33.26 63.64 -24.01
CA LEU A 3 -32.01 63.54 -24.77
C LEU A 3 -30.89 63.14 -23.75
N GLY A 4 -29.79 62.47 -24.13
CA GLY A 4 -28.55 63.08 -24.63
C GLY A 4 -27.73 63.71 -23.48
N GLY A 5 -26.42 63.54 -23.32
CA GLY A 5 -25.33 63.03 -24.14
C GLY A 5 -24.05 63.74 -23.69
N ALA A 6 -22.89 63.09 -23.91
CA ALA A 6 -21.52 63.64 -23.96
C ALA A 6 -20.90 64.25 -22.68
N ALA A 7 -19.58 64.38 -22.51
CA ALA A 7 -18.36 63.68 -22.95
C ALA A 7 -17.17 64.43 -22.30
N LEU A 8 -16.00 63.76 -22.24
CA LEU A 8 -14.61 64.29 -22.30
C LEU A 8 -13.88 64.84 -21.03
N ALA A 9 -12.63 64.33 -20.95
CA ALA A 9 -11.37 64.96 -20.48
C ALA A 9 -11.20 65.23 -18.97
N ALA A 10 -10.01 65.17 -18.37
CA ALA A 10 -8.67 64.69 -18.67
C ALA A 10 -7.82 64.88 -17.38
N CYS A 11 -6.60 64.35 -17.39
CA CYS A 11 -5.46 64.66 -16.52
C CYS A 11 -5.32 63.95 -15.15
N GLN A 12 -4.36 63.02 -15.17
CA GLN A 12 -3.60 62.49 -14.05
C GLN A 12 -2.84 63.58 -13.27
N PRO A 13 -2.21 63.17 -12.15
CA PRO A 13 -0.76 63.15 -12.17
C PRO A 13 -0.19 61.76 -11.90
N ASP A 14 0.83 61.44 -12.68
CA ASP A 14 1.68 60.27 -12.58
C ASP A 14 2.84 60.50 -11.58
N ALA A 15 3.43 59.39 -11.16
CA ALA A 15 4.76 59.21 -10.56
C ALA A 15 5.00 59.56 -9.08
N ALA A 16 5.01 58.52 -8.23
CA ALA A 16 6.28 57.97 -7.71
C ALA A 16 6.07 56.62 -6.97
N LYS A 17 6.57 55.52 -7.57
CA LYS A 17 6.95 54.26 -6.88
C LYS A 17 8.23 54.50 -6.05
N PRO A 18 8.66 53.68 -5.05
CA PRO A 18 8.47 52.22 -4.98
C PRO A 18 8.29 51.55 -3.58
N VAL A 19 7.58 50.40 -3.61
CA VAL A 19 7.95 49.08 -3.01
C VAL A 19 8.30 48.99 -1.51
N GLN A 20 7.43 48.34 -0.73
CA GLN A 20 7.75 47.38 0.35
C GLN A 20 6.60 46.35 0.40
N LYS A 21 6.79 45.16 -0.21
CA LYS A 21 7.07 43.86 0.45
C LYS A 21 5.85 43.39 1.28
N ALA A 22 4.98 42.54 0.72
CA ALA A 22 4.97 41.07 0.87
C ALA A 22 4.94 40.65 2.36
N GLU A 23 3.99 39.86 2.87
CA GLU A 23 3.47 38.59 2.34
C GLU A 23 2.01 38.37 2.75
N ALA A 24 1.21 37.91 1.79
CA ALA A 24 -0.07 37.28 2.06
C ALA A 24 0.20 35.98 2.83
N SER A 25 -0.56 35.77 3.91
CA SER A 25 -0.54 34.53 4.68
C SER A 25 -1.08 33.42 3.79
N GLU A 26 -0.17 32.73 3.11
CA GLU A 26 -0.46 31.50 2.39
C GLU A 26 -0.67 30.43 3.46
N ALA A 27 -1.93 30.18 3.79
CA ALA A 27 -2.34 28.98 4.50
C ALA A 27 -1.99 27.79 3.60
N ALA A 28 -0.76 27.30 3.75
CA ALA A 28 -0.33 26.04 3.18
C ALA A 28 -1.37 24.98 3.54
N PRO A 29 -2.00 24.30 2.57
CA PRO A 29 -2.75 23.10 2.86
C PRO A 29 -1.80 22.17 3.60
N ALA A 30 -2.18 21.80 4.83
CA ALA A 30 -1.45 20.84 5.62
C ALA A 30 -1.08 19.66 4.73
N ALA A 31 0.21 19.32 4.69
CA ALA A 31 0.67 18.08 4.08
C ALA A 31 -0.24 16.94 4.56
N PRO A 32 -0.70 16.03 3.69
CA PRO A 32 -1.43 14.87 4.16
C PRO A 32 -0.56 14.18 5.21
N ALA A 33 -1.10 14.08 6.42
CA ALA A 33 -0.45 13.43 7.54
C ALA A 33 0.09 12.08 7.07
N ALA A 34 1.39 11.86 7.25
CA ALA A 34 1.97 10.55 7.05
C ALA A 34 1.20 9.55 7.92
N ALA A 35 0.38 8.70 7.29
CA ALA A 35 -0.33 7.65 7.98
C ALA A 35 0.69 6.64 8.52
N ALA A 36 0.93 6.67 9.82
CA ALA A 36 1.71 5.68 10.55
C ALA A 36 0.81 5.02 11.62
N PRO A 37 1.09 3.78 12.04
CA PRO A 37 0.84 2.53 11.32
C PRO A 37 -0.40 1.83 11.92
N ALA A 38 -1.51 1.78 11.18
CA ALA A 38 -2.65 0.91 11.55
C ALA A 38 -2.39 -0.59 11.24
N SER A 39 -1.16 -0.93 10.81
CA SER A 39 -0.76 -2.26 10.36
C SER A 39 0.06 -3.04 11.38
N ALA A 40 0.58 -2.44 12.46
CA ALA A 40 1.42 -3.17 13.42
C ALA A 40 0.68 -4.37 14.08
N PRO A 41 -0.57 -4.23 14.58
CA PRO A 41 -1.29 -5.36 15.16
C PRO A 41 -1.61 -6.47 14.13
N LEU A 42 -1.80 -6.09 12.86
CA LEU A 42 -2.09 -7.05 11.80
C LEU A 42 -0.82 -7.72 11.28
N ARG A 43 0.30 -6.99 11.23
CA ARG A 43 1.62 -7.53 10.91
C ARG A 43 2.02 -8.57 11.95
N ASP A 44 1.92 -8.23 13.23
CA ASP A 44 2.27 -9.12 14.33
C ASP A 44 1.37 -10.36 14.36
N TRP A 45 0.10 -10.21 14.00
CA TRP A 45 -0.80 -11.33 13.82
C TRP A 45 -0.39 -12.18 12.60
N LEU A 46 -0.06 -11.59 11.46
CA LEU A 46 0.28 -12.36 10.26
C LEU A 46 1.58 -13.16 10.40
N VAL A 47 2.51 -12.71 11.25
CA VAL A 47 3.73 -13.47 11.55
C VAL A 47 3.38 -14.85 12.12
N GLY A 48 3.94 -15.89 11.50
CA GLY A 48 3.66 -17.28 11.83
C GLY A 48 3.42 -18.14 10.58
N SER A 49 2.85 -19.33 10.81
CA SER A 49 2.53 -20.28 9.74
C SER A 49 1.03 -20.30 9.48
N TRP A 50 0.64 -20.44 8.24
CA TRP A 50 -0.77 -20.38 7.84
C TRP A 50 -1.07 -21.41 6.76
N SER A 51 -2.15 -22.15 6.95
CA SER A 51 -2.78 -22.93 5.89
C SER A 51 -3.85 -22.09 5.22
N PHE A 52 -3.91 -22.15 3.89
CA PHE A 52 -5.01 -21.63 3.08
C PHE A 52 -6.06 -22.71 2.77
N GLU A 53 -5.92 -23.87 3.42
CA GLU A 53 -6.84 -24.99 3.37
C GLU A 53 -7.57 -25.16 4.72
N ALA A 54 -8.43 -26.18 4.82
CA ALA A 54 -9.18 -26.45 6.04
C ALA A 54 -8.35 -27.09 7.18
N SER A 55 -7.08 -27.38 6.96
CA SER A 55 -6.21 -28.03 7.96
C SER A 55 -4.73 -27.69 7.78
N CYS A 56 -3.95 -27.85 8.85
CA CYS A 56 -2.49 -27.75 8.82
C CYS A 56 -1.80 -29.03 8.34
N ALA A 57 -2.54 -30.09 8.01
CA ALA A 57 -2.00 -31.34 7.48
C ALA A 57 -1.87 -31.26 5.95
N SER A 58 -1.16 -30.24 5.47
CA SER A 58 -0.97 -29.93 4.06
C SER A 58 0.48 -29.52 3.81
N ASP A 59 0.99 -29.79 2.62
CA ASP A 59 2.28 -29.26 2.17
C ASP A 59 2.17 -27.77 1.76
N PHE A 60 0.94 -27.24 1.68
CA PHE A 60 0.66 -25.86 1.28
C PHE A 60 0.56 -24.91 2.47
N ILE A 61 1.66 -24.76 3.21
CA ILE A 61 1.78 -23.85 4.35
C ILE A 61 2.61 -22.63 3.96
N ALA A 62 2.10 -21.45 4.32
CA ALA A 62 2.83 -20.20 4.19
C ALA A 62 3.41 -19.74 5.53
N HIS A 63 4.68 -19.38 5.52
CA HIS A 63 5.44 -18.86 6.65
C HIS A 63 5.79 -17.39 6.41
N PHE A 64 5.20 -16.50 7.20
CA PHE A 64 5.49 -15.07 7.20
C PHE A 64 6.43 -14.75 8.36
N ALA A 65 7.71 -14.52 8.06
CA ALA A 65 8.70 -14.19 9.08
C ALA A 65 8.64 -12.71 9.47
N ALA A 66 8.97 -12.39 10.74
CA ALA A 66 8.93 -11.02 11.26
C ALA A 66 9.88 -10.05 10.54
N ASP A 67 10.97 -10.54 9.98
CA ASP A 67 11.94 -9.79 9.19
C ASP A 67 11.46 -9.47 7.76
N GLY A 68 10.28 -9.98 7.37
CA GLY A 68 9.71 -9.81 6.03
C GLY A 68 10.09 -10.93 5.05
N SER A 69 10.77 -11.99 5.48
CA SER A 69 11.00 -13.18 4.65
C SER A 69 9.71 -13.99 4.50
N LEU A 70 9.55 -14.64 3.34
CA LEU A 70 8.40 -15.46 3.00
C LEU A 70 8.87 -16.82 2.48
N ASP A 71 8.22 -17.88 2.95
CA ASP A 71 8.12 -19.18 2.28
C ASP A 71 6.63 -19.47 2.11
N ASN A 72 6.15 -19.57 0.89
CA ASN A 72 4.77 -19.97 0.61
C ASN A 72 4.77 -21.23 -0.24
N SER A 73 4.76 -22.39 0.42
CA SER A 73 4.71 -23.68 -0.24
C SER A 73 5.83 -23.89 -1.26
N GLY A 74 7.07 -23.48 -0.92
CA GLY A 74 8.22 -23.54 -1.80
C GLY A 74 8.42 -22.30 -2.67
N GLU A 75 7.52 -21.33 -2.64
CA GLU A 75 7.76 -20.00 -3.21
C GLU A 75 8.46 -19.10 -2.18
N MET A 76 9.75 -18.88 -2.38
CA MET A 76 10.61 -18.15 -1.44
C MET A 76 10.78 -16.69 -1.86
N GLY A 77 10.78 -15.80 -0.88
CA GLY A 77 11.03 -14.40 -1.14
C GLY A 77 10.78 -13.51 0.06
N GLY A 78 9.96 -12.47 -0.12
CA GLY A 78 9.59 -11.59 0.98
C GLY A 78 8.16 -11.08 0.89
N TRP A 79 7.68 -10.53 2.00
CA TRP A 79 6.36 -9.97 2.13
C TRP A 79 6.40 -8.58 2.80
N ALA A 80 5.45 -7.75 2.42
CA ALA A 80 5.20 -6.45 3.03
C ALA A 80 3.71 -6.28 3.29
N LEU A 81 3.37 -5.49 4.32
CA LEU A 81 1.99 -5.18 4.67
C LEU A 81 1.77 -3.66 4.64
N ALA A 82 0.81 -3.21 3.83
CA ALA A 82 0.35 -1.84 3.78
C ALA A 82 -1.16 -1.80 4.07
N GLY A 83 -1.54 -1.26 5.23
CA GLY A 83 -2.91 -1.39 5.73
C GLY A 83 -3.27 -2.86 5.90
N ASN A 84 -4.26 -3.34 5.15
CA ASN A 84 -4.64 -4.75 5.09
C ASN A 84 -4.21 -5.46 3.78
N THR A 85 -3.39 -4.82 2.95
CA THR A 85 -2.89 -5.41 1.72
C THR A 85 -1.52 -6.02 1.96
N VAL A 86 -1.41 -7.34 1.78
CA VAL A 86 -0.16 -8.06 1.75
C VAL A 86 0.35 -8.06 0.32
N THR A 87 1.63 -7.76 0.14
CA THR A 87 2.35 -7.92 -1.12
C THR A 87 3.47 -8.93 -0.91
N GLU A 88 3.41 -10.02 -1.65
CA GLU A 88 4.48 -11.02 -1.72
C GLU A 88 5.36 -10.73 -2.94
N THR A 89 6.67 -10.90 -2.79
CA THR A 89 7.67 -10.82 -3.85
C THR A 89 8.44 -12.12 -3.87
N ILE A 90 8.17 -12.96 -4.87
CA ILE A 90 8.77 -14.28 -5.05
C ILE A 90 10.05 -14.14 -5.87
N ARG A 91 11.14 -14.73 -5.35
CA ARG A 91 12.47 -14.70 -5.97
C ARG A 91 12.99 -16.09 -6.28
N GLU A 92 12.51 -17.11 -5.59
CA GLU A 92 12.88 -18.50 -5.85
C GLU A 92 11.66 -19.41 -5.74
N ARG A 93 11.68 -20.53 -6.46
CA ARG A 93 10.64 -21.56 -6.41
C ARG A 93 11.30 -22.92 -6.24
N TYR A 94 10.85 -23.67 -5.25
CA TYR A 94 11.21 -25.07 -5.11
C TYR A 94 10.14 -25.92 -5.79
N ASP A 95 10.52 -26.64 -6.83
CA ASP A 95 9.72 -27.72 -7.37
C ASP A 95 10.19 -29.02 -6.71
N ALA A 96 9.36 -29.62 -5.86
CA ALA A 96 9.68 -30.88 -5.20
C ALA A 96 9.87 -32.05 -6.19
N ALA A 97 9.37 -31.93 -7.43
CA ALA A 97 9.63 -32.89 -8.49
C ALA A 97 10.98 -32.66 -9.19
N ALA A 98 11.55 -31.46 -9.08
CA ALA A 98 12.85 -31.11 -9.62
C ALA A 98 13.96 -31.43 -8.60
N SER A 99 14.97 -32.18 -9.03
CA SER A 99 16.03 -32.69 -8.14
C SER A 99 17.18 -31.71 -7.90
N ASP A 100 17.09 -30.49 -8.43
CA ASP A 100 18.19 -29.53 -8.57
C ASP A 100 18.10 -28.33 -7.62
N GLY A 101 17.09 -28.28 -6.75
CA GLY A 101 16.97 -27.25 -5.72
C GLY A 101 15.98 -26.15 -6.10
N ALA A 102 16.10 -24.99 -5.45
CA ALA A 102 15.23 -23.85 -5.76
C ALA A 102 15.68 -23.15 -7.06
N GLU A 103 14.75 -22.95 -7.98
CA GLU A 103 14.94 -22.18 -9.20
C GLU A 103 14.80 -20.68 -8.94
N LYS A 104 15.67 -19.86 -9.54
CA LYS A 104 15.57 -18.40 -9.43
C LYS A 104 14.50 -17.85 -10.37
N VAL A 105 13.63 -17.00 -9.83
CA VAL A 105 12.62 -16.25 -10.55
C VAL A 105 13.17 -14.86 -10.92
N ASN A 106 13.35 -14.60 -12.21
CA ASN A 106 13.88 -13.33 -12.72
C ASN A 106 13.09 -12.84 -13.96
N PRO A 107 12.44 -11.66 -13.91
CA PRO A 107 12.34 -10.77 -12.75
C PRO A 107 11.54 -11.40 -11.61
N PRO A 108 11.72 -10.95 -10.34
CA PRO A 108 10.88 -11.39 -9.24
C PRO A 108 9.40 -11.20 -9.56
N GLU A 109 8.59 -12.18 -9.19
CA GLU A 109 7.14 -12.10 -9.36
C GLU A 109 6.51 -11.45 -8.13
N THR A 110 5.49 -10.62 -8.34
CA THR A 110 4.75 -10.00 -7.25
C THR A 110 3.28 -10.35 -7.30
N ARG A 111 2.70 -10.57 -6.12
CA ARG A 111 1.26 -10.70 -5.96
C ARG A 111 0.79 -9.95 -4.73
N SER A 112 -0.43 -9.43 -4.80
CA SER A 112 -1.06 -8.74 -3.69
C SER A 112 -2.46 -9.28 -3.43
N TYR A 113 -2.82 -9.36 -2.15
CA TYR A 113 -4.15 -9.71 -1.67
C TYR A 113 -4.47 -8.90 -0.43
N THR A 114 -5.76 -8.73 -0.15
CA THR A 114 -6.18 -8.16 1.13
C THR A 114 -6.41 -9.26 2.15
N ILE A 115 -6.24 -8.93 3.43
CA ILE A 115 -6.45 -9.84 4.54
C ILE A 115 -7.47 -9.26 5.53
N GLU A 116 -8.32 -10.13 6.05
CA GLU A 116 -9.27 -9.83 7.11
C GLU A 116 -9.05 -10.82 8.25
N ARG A 117 -8.69 -10.30 9.43
CA ARG A 117 -8.53 -11.12 10.64
C ARG A 117 -9.91 -11.42 11.22
N ALA A 118 -10.21 -12.70 11.46
CA ALA A 118 -11.43 -13.10 12.15
C ALA A 118 -11.18 -13.25 13.66
N ASP A 119 -10.12 -13.97 14.04
CA ASP A 119 -9.71 -14.13 15.44
C ASP A 119 -8.18 -14.33 15.55
N GLN A 120 -7.67 -14.99 16.59
CA GLN A 120 -6.24 -15.23 16.75
C GLN A 120 -5.69 -16.22 15.71
N ASP A 121 -6.48 -17.22 15.36
CA ASP A 121 -6.08 -18.38 14.59
C ASP A 121 -6.77 -18.45 13.22
N HIS A 122 -7.73 -17.56 12.95
CA HIS A 122 -8.48 -17.53 11.70
C HIS A 122 -8.46 -16.16 11.02
N GLY A 123 -8.46 -16.19 9.69
CA GLY A 123 -8.64 -15.04 8.83
C GLY A 123 -9.17 -15.39 7.47
N THR A 124 -9.21 -14.44 6.56
CA THR A 124 -9.58 -14.63 5.16
C THR A 124 -8.72 -13.72 4.28
N ILE A 125 -8.09 -14.28 3.25
CA ILE A 125 -7.53 -13.46 2.17
C ILE A 125 -8.56 -13.25 1.08
N THR A 126 -8.49 -12.11 0.41
CA THR A 126 -9.17 -11.90 -0.87
C THR A 126 -8.12 -11.72 -1.96
N TYR A 127 -7.96 -12.73 -2.82
CA TYR A 127 -7.03 -12.72 -3.93
C TYR A 127 -7.80 -12.84 -5.25
N GLN A 128 -7.59 -11.89 -6.16
CA GLN A 128 -8.29 -11.84 -7.46
C GLN A 128 -9.83 -11.99 -7.35
N GLY A 129 -10.42 -11.37 -6.32
CA GLY A 129 -11.86 -11.43 -6.04
C GLY A 129 -12.34 -12.72 -5.36
N ARG A 130 -11.46 -13.70 -5.12
CA ARG A 130 -11.78 -14.94 -4.42
C ARG A 130 -11.42 -14.84 -2.95
N LYS A 131 -12.36 -15.19 -2.07
CA LYS A 131 -12.12 -15.33 -0.64
C LYS A 131 -11.55 -16.71 -0.34
N VAL A 132 -10.46 -16.76 0.41
CA VAL A 132 -9.81 -18.01 0.85
C VAL A 132 -9.61 -17.94 2.36
N PRO A 133 -10.14 -18.91 3.14
CA PRO A 133 -9.95 -18.93 4.57
C PRO A 133 -8.47 -19.14 4.92
N MET A 134 -8.07 -18.63 6.07
CA MET A 134 -6.75 -18.85 6.65
C MET A 134 -6.92 -19.51 8.01
N LEU A 135 -6.12 -20.54 8.26
CA LEU A 135 -5.99 -21.21 9.54
C LEU A 135 -4.54 -21.14 10.01
N ARG A 136 -4.32 -20.72 11.26
CA ARG A 136 -3.00 -20.67 11.85
C ARG A 136 -2.47 -22.07 12.10
N CYS A 137 -1.19 -22.23 11.77
CA CYS A 137 -0.31 -23.33 12.12
C CYS A 137 0.93 -22.74 12.86
#